data_AF-A0A935ZBA6-F1
#
_entry.id   AF-A0A935ZBA6-F1
#
_cell.length_a   1.000
_cell.length_b   1.000
_cell.length_c   1.000
_cell.angle_alpha   90.00
_cell.angle_beta   90.00
_cell.angle_gamma   90.00
#
_symmetry.space_group_name_H-M   'P 1'
#
loop_
_entity.id
_entity.type
_entity.pdbx_description
1 polymer ?
#
loop_
_entity_poly.entity_id
_entity_poly.type
_entity_poly.pdbx_seq_one_letter_code
_entity_poly.pdbx_strand_id
1 'polypeptide(L)'
;MSFLQRAAQALSRVFPKHVRVLSLDLEAYPLATDTQVVMTLAQQDALVYGHLNATPERTLLAALENDLLVQKLAERPAFGLEPMREALLLALARPDVVAEARAKEPSPRNAHVLAHALERMRRHLRSTITLGDLLAAIASTEGEASRLLAPLSLDFAAFDSKLVEPLAPAAAADDARVSVWVLDDTTSRMDDVMRILEQGFRIPVRRAWHVMMTTHHEGQARVGTYPRAEAEAHLARAKSHADARKTPLRFHVGKA
;
A
#
# COMPACT_ATOMS: atom_id res chain seq x y z
N MET A 1 23.11 4.44 -2.27
CA MET A 1 21.93 4.13 -3.09
C MET A 1 20.68 4.56 -2.35
N SER A 2 19.81 5.34 -2.98
CA SER A 2 18.53 5.73 -2.40
C SER A 2 17.62 4.50 -2.22
N PHE A 3 16.62 4.60 -1.34
CA PHE A 3 15.61 3.54 -1.13
C PHE A 3 14.96 3.11 -2.46
N LEU A 4 14.65 4.08 -3.33
CA LEU A 4 14.13 3.86 -4.68
C LEU A 4 15.07 3.04 -5.55
N GLN A 5 16.38 3.30 -5.52
CA GLN A 5 17.36 2.53 -6.29
C GLN A 5 17.45 1.08 -5.81
N ARG A 6 17.32 0.82 -4.50
CA ARG A 6 17.36 -0.55 -3.95
C ARG A 6 16.06 -1.32 -4.23
N ALA A 7 14.90 -0.68 -4.09
CA ALA A 7 13.62 -1.26 -4.46
C ALA A 7 13.54 -1.57 -5.97
N ALA A 8 14.01 -0.65 -6.81
CA ALA A 8 14.12 -0.82 -8.26
C ALA A 8 15.06 -1.99 -8.64
N GLN A 9 16.21 -2.10 -7.97
CA GLN A 9 17.19 -3.16 -8.22
C GLN A 9 16.75 -4.53 -7.68
N ALA A 10 15.95 -4.57 -6.60
CA ALA A 10 15.36 -5.81 -6.10
C ALA A 10 14.24 -6.30 -7.03
N LEU A 11 13.41 -5.40 -7.55
CA LEU A 11 12.30 -5.74 -8.44
C LEU A 11 12.77 -6.15 -9.85
N SER A 12 13.88 -5.61 -10.34
CA SER A 12 14.49 -6.05 -11.61
C SER A 12 15.07 -7.47 -11.54
N ARG A 13 15.38 -7.98 -10.34
CA ARG A 13 15.81 -9.37 -10.12
C ARG A 13 14.64 -10.36 -10.15
N VAL A 14 13.46 -9.92 -9.71
CA VAL A 14 12.24 -10.77 -9.66
C VAL A 14 11.49 -10.77 -11.00
N PHE A 15 11.54 -9.67 -11.76
CA PHE A 15 10.89 -9.52 -13.06
C PHE A 15 11.89 -9.16 -14.18
N PRO A 16 12.75 -10.11 -14.60
CA PRO A 16 13.96 -9.82 -15.38
C PRO A 16 13.71 -9.39 -16.84
N LYS A 17 12.48 -9.53 -17.38
CA LYS A 17 12.21 -9.27 -18.80
C LYS A 17 11.61 -7.89 -19.11
N HIS A 18 11.14 -7.11 -18.13
CA HIS A 18 10.40 -5.87 -18.42
C HIS A 18 10.76 -4.66 -17.54
N VAL A 19 11.77 -4.75 -16.67
CA VAL A 19 12.04 -3.69 -15.71
C VAL A 19 13.29 -2.90 -16.10
N ARG A 20 13.16 -1.97 -17.05
CA ARG A 20 13.88 -0.69 -16.91
C ARG A 20 12.99 0.16 -16.02
N VAL A 21 13.31 0.24 -14.71
CA VAL A 21 12.68 1.23 -13.84
C VAL A 21 13.07 2.60 -14.39
N LEU A 22 12.20 3.18 -15.21
CA LEU A 22 12.15 4.62 -15.37
C LEU A 22 11.65 5.11 -14.01
N SER A 23 12.58 5.51 -13.15
CA SER A 23 12.22 6.23 -11.93
C SER A 23 11.45 7.47 -12.38
N LEU A 24 10.16 7.54 -12.07
CA LEU A 24 9.53 8.83 -11.89
C LEU A 24 10.47 9.63 -10.96
N ASP A 25 10.74 10.89 -11.29
CA ASP A 25 11.52 11.78 -10.44
C ASP A 25 10.67 12.20 -9.22
N LEU A 26 10.20 11.21 -8.45
CA LEU A 26 9.47 11.39 -7.20
C LEU A 26 10.40 11.93 -6.11
N GLU A 27 11.72 11.91 -6.33
CA GLU A 27 12.69 12.58 -5.44
C GLU A 27 12.48 14.10 -5.41
N ALA A 28 11.79 14.67 -6.40
CA ALA A 28 11.38 16.08 -6.41
C ALA A 28 10.23 16.41 -5.44
N TYR A 29 9.54 15.41 -4.87
CA TYR A 29 8.40 15.62 -3.99
C TYR A 29 8.65 15.02 -2.60
N PRO A 30 8.34 15.74 -1.52
CA PRO A 30 8.48 15.20 -0.17
C PRO A 30 7.31 14.26 0.14
N LEU A 31 7.30 13.04 -0.41
CA LEU A 31 6.22 12.08 -0.17
C LEU A 31 6.40 11.38 1.18
N ALA A 32 5.29 11.14 1.89
CA ALA A 32 5.28 10.19 2.99
C ALA A 32 5.52 8.75 2.47
N THR A 33 6.05 7.87 3.31
CA THR A 33 6.52 6.54 2.90
C THR A 33 5.40 5.68 2.28
N ASP A 34 4.22 5.67 2.90
CA ASP A 34 3.01 4.99 2.40
C ASP A 34 2.58 5.52 1.01
N THR A 35 2.64 6.83 0.85
CA THR A 35 2.28 7.55 -0.37
C THR A 35 3.26 7.23 -1.49
N GLN A 36 4.55 7.18 -1.16
CA GLN A 36 5.61 6.78 -2.08
C GLN A 36 5.45 5.33 -2.53
N VAL A 37 5.03 4.43 -1.63
CA VAL A 37 4.71 3.04 -1.97
C VAL A 37 3.55 2.98 -2.96
N VAL A 38 2.42 3.63 -2.67
CA VAL A 38 1.25 3.66 -3.57
C VAL A 38 1.61 4.18 -4.96
N MET A 39 2.33 5.30 -5.05
CA MET A 39 2.76 5.89 -6.32
C MET A 39 3.71 4.96 -7.09
N THR A 40 4.62 4.29 -6.40
CA THR A 40 5.54 3.34 -7.00
C THR A 40 4.81 2.11 -7.56
N LEU A 41 3.85 1.57 -6.81
CA LEU A 41 3.04 0.43 -7.24
C LEU A 41 2.17 0.78 -8.44
N ALA A 42 1.54 1.96 -8.43
CA ALA A 42 0.76 2.45 -9.56
C ALA A 42 1.61 2.60 -10.83
N GLN A 43 2.84 3.10 -10.69
CA GLN A 43 3.78 3.25 -11.81
C GLN A 43 4.25 1.90 -12.36
N GLN A 44 4.52 0.93 -11.50
CA GLN A 44 4.91 -0.41 -11.94
C GLN A 44 3.76 -1.12 -12.66
N ASP A 45 2.56 -1.01 -12.11
CA ASP A 45 1.36 -1.54 -12.74
C ASP A 45 1.16 -0.90 -14.13
N ALA A 46 1.33 0.42 -14.25
CA ALA A 46 1.31 1.11 -15.54
C ALA A 46 2.29 0.49 -16.55
N LEU A 47 3.55 0.26 -16.15
CA LEU A 47 4.58 -0.32 -17.01
C LEU A 47 4.26 -1.75 -17.44
N VAL A 48 3.66 -2.57 -16.57
CA VAL A 48 3.24 -3.95 -16.89
C VAL A 48 2.23 -3.97 -18.05
N TYR A 49 1.33 -2.99 -18.10
CA TYR A 49 0.33 -2.85 -19.16
C TYR A 49 0.80 -1.98 -20.33
N GLY A 50 2.11 -1.70 -20.43
CA GLY A 50 2.71 -0.97 -21.55
C GLY A 50 2.55 0.54 -21.49
N HIS A 51 2.16 1.10 -20.34
CA HIS A 51 2.08 2.55 -20.15
C HIS A 51 3.38 3.09 -19.55
N LEU A 52 3.80 4.27 -20.00
CA LEU A 52 4.99 4.93 -19.46
C LEU A 52 4.75 5.58 -18.10
N ASN A 53 3.50 5.92 -17.76
CA ASN A 53 3.15 6.68 -16.56
C ASN A 53 1.90 6.13 -15.90
N ALA A 54 1.87 6.19 -14.56
CA ALA A 54 0.65 6.02 -13.80
C ALA A 54 -0.36 7.15 -14.12
N THR A 55 -1.64 6.78 -14.11
CA THR A 55 -2.78 7.71 -14.17
C THR A 55 -3.43 7.79 -12.78
N PRO A 56 -4.31 8.77 -12.52
CA PRO A 56 -5.03 8.86 -11.25
C PRO A 56 -5.83 7.59 -10.93
N GLU A 57 -6.37 6.91 -11.95
CA GLU A 57 -7.08 5.63 -11.80
C GLU A 57 -6.16 4.52 -11.31
N ARG A 58 -4.94 4.39 -11.86
CA ARG A 58 -3.95 3.41 -11.38
C ARG A 58 -3.48 3.75 -9.98
N THR A 59 -3.31 5.02 -9.67
CA THR A 59 -2.93 5.49 -8.33
C THR A 59 -4.00 5.14 -7.30
N LEU A 60 -5.28 5.38 -7.61
CA LEU A 60 -6.38 5.04 -6.73
C LEU A 60 -6.56 3.52 -6.59
N LEU A 61 -6.42 2.76 -7.68
CA LEU A 61 -6.44 1.29 -7.63
C LEU A 61 -5.31 0.74 -6.75
N ALA A 62 -4.09 1.26 -6.91
CA ALA A 62 -2.96 0.88 -6.05
C ALA A 62 -3.22 1.22 -4.58
N ALA A 63 -3.85 2.37 -4.29
CA ALA A 63 -4.24 2.73 -2.92
C ALA A 63 -5.28 1.76 -2.36
N LEU A 64 -6.35 1.45 -3.12
CA LEU A 64 -7.38 0.49 -2.73
C LEU A 64 -6.80 -0.91 -2.47
N GLU A 65 -5.85 -1.37 -3.27
CA GLU A 65 -5.31 -2.72 -3.12
C GLU A 65 -4.28 -2.84 -1.99
N ASN A 66 -3.66 -1.73 -1.55
CA ASN A 66 -2.49 -1.78 -0.68
C ASN A 66 -2.61 -0.94 0.60
N ASP A 67 -3.64 -0.11 0.75
CA ASP A 67 -3.90 0.68 1.95
C ASP A 67 -5.21 0.27 2.64
N LEU A 68 -5.11 -0.12 3.92
CA LEU A 68 -6.23 -0.61 4.71
C LEU A 68 -7.27 0.47 5.02
N LEU A 69 -6.85 1.74 5.17
CA LEU A 69 -7.79 2.83 5.42
C LEU A 69 -8.61 3.12 4.18
N VAL A 70 -7.97 3.11 3.00
CA VAL A 70 -8.67 3.27 1.73
C VAL A 70 -9.66 2.13 1.49
N GLN A 71 -9.29 0.88 1.82
CA GLN A 71 -10.21 -0.27 1.76
C GLN A 71 -11.44 -0.08 2.64
N LYS A 72 -11.24 0.23 3.93
CA LYS A 72 -12.33 0.47 4.89
C LYS A 72 -13.25 1.61 4.47
N LEU A 73 -12.71 2.63 3.82
CA LEU A 73 -13.50 3.75 3.30
C LEU A 73 -14.37 3.32 2.12
N ALA A 74 -13.85 2.47 1.23
CA ALA A 74 -14.58 1.91 0.11
C ALA A 74 -15.64 0.87 0.55
N GLU A 75 -15.46 0.22 1.71
CA GLU A 75 -16.44 -0.70 2.30
C GLU A 75 -17.70 -0.01 2.85
N ARG A 76 -17.76 1.33 2.85
CA ARG A 76 -18.98 2.06 3.24
C ARG A 76 -20.16 1.65 2.33
N PRO A 77 -21.37 1.51 2.88
CA PRO A 77 -22.51 0.86 2.22
C PRO A 77 -22.99 1.55 0.92
N ALA A 78 -22.51 2.74 0.62
CA ALA A 78 -22.84 3.47 -0.60
C ALA A 78 -22.06 3.00 -1.85
N PHE A 79 -20.92 2.33 -1.70
CA PHE A 79 -19.99 2.11 -2.82
C PHE A 79 -19.46 0.69 -2.95
N GLY A 80 -19.09 0.02 -1.84
CA GLY A 80 -18.50 -1.32 -1.88
C GLY A 80 -17.11 -1.36 -2.53
N LEU A 81 -16.20 -2.13 -1.95
CA LEU A 81 -14.82 -2.24 -2.46
C LEU A 81 -14.74 -2.81 -3.88
N GLU A 82 -15.46 -3.91 -4.13
CA GLU A 82 -15.42 -4.61 -5.44
C GLU A 82 -16.02 -3.78 -6.58
N PRO A 83 -17.21 -3.15 -6.46
CA PRO A 83 -17.73 -2.28 -7.52
C PRO A 83 -16.79 -1.12 -7.87
N MET A 84 -16.14 -0.51 -6.88
CA MET A 84 -15.16 0.56 -7.10
C MET A 84 -13.92 0.05 -7.84
N ARG A 85 -13.43 -1.14 -7.45
CA ARG A 85 -12.31 -1.80 -8.12
C ARG A 85 -12.63 -2.14 -9.58
N GLU A 86 -13.81 -2.72 -9.84
CA GLU A 86 -14.28 -3.04 -11.18
C GLU A 86 -14.41 -1.79 -12.06
N ALA A 87 -14.97 -0.70 -11.52
CA ALA A 87 -15.09 0.57 -12.25
C ALA A 87 -13.73 1.14 -12.65
N LEU A 88 -12.73 1.05 -11.76
CA LEU A 88 -11.36 1.47 -12.07
C LEU A 88 -10.71 0.61 -13.14
N LEU A 89 -10.83 -0.72 -13.04
CA LEU A 89 -10.31 -1.64 -14.06
C LEU A 89 -10.95 -1.38 -15.43
N LEU A 90 -12.26 -1.12 -15.46
CA LEU A 90 -12.98 -0.78 -16.68
C LEU A 90 -12.50 0.56 -17.27
N ALA A 91 -12.25 1.57 -16.44
CA ALA A 91 -11.71 2.85 -16.88
C ALA A 91 -10.30 2.71 -17.46
N LEU A 92 -9.46 1.87 -16.84
CA LEU A 92 -8.09 1.62 -17.29
C LEU A 92 -8.02 0.85 -18.62
N ALA A 93 -9.08 0.11 -18.98
CA ALA A 93 -9.18 -0.57 -20.27
C ALA A 93 -9.49 0.39 -21.44
N ARG A 94 -9.85 1.66 -21.18
CA ARG A 94 -10.19 2.63 -22.23
C ARG A 94 -8.95 3.16 -22.97
N PRO A 95 -8.96 3.27 -24.31
CA PRO A 95 -7.81 3.64 -25.12
C PRO A 95 -7.27 5.05 -24.82
N ASP A 96 -8.13 5.97 -24.40
CA ASP A 96 -7.79 7.37 -24.11
C ASP A 96 -6.83 7.46 -22.91
N VAL A 97 -7.02 6.59 -21.92
CA VAL A 97 -6.16 6.45 -20.74
C VAL A 97 -4.83 5.78 -21.12
N VAL A 98 -4.84 4.92 -22.13
CA VAL A 98 -3.64 4.27 -22.67
C VAL A 98 -2.76 5.25 -23.46
N ALA A 99 -3.37 6.25 -24.10
CA ALA A 99 -2.71 7.17 -25.04
C ALA A 99 -1.86 8.28 -24.38
N GLU A 100 -2.01 8.57 -23.08
CA GLU A 100 -1.24 9.61 -22.35
C GLU A 100 0.28 9.31 -22.21
N ALA A 101 0.78 8.25 -22.85
CA ALA A 101 2.07 7.60 -22.59
C ALA A 101 3.23 8.01 -23.54
N ARG A 102 3.61 9.29 -23.62
CA ARG A 102 4.76 9.71 -24.47
C ARG A 102 5.98 10.36 -23.79
N ALA A 103 6.12 10.42 -22.46
CA ALA A 103 7.28 11.07 -21.85
C ALA A 103 7.78 10.42 -20.54
N LYS A 104 9.02 10.76 -20.16
CA LYS A 104 9.70 10.44 -18.88
C LYS A 104 9.12 11.17 -17.66
N GLU A 105 8.18 12.07 -17.89
CA GLU A 105 7.52 12.90 -16.88
C GLU A 105 6.20 12.24 -16.46
N PRO A 106 5.70 12.46 -15.22
CA PRO A 106 4.37 11.99 -14.83
C PRO A 106 3.32 12.41 -15.86
N SER A 107 2.28 11.60 -16.03
CA SER A 107 1.16 11.97 -16.91
C SER A 107 0.67 13.36 -16.54
N PRO A 108 0.24 14.21 -17.50
CA PRO A 108 -0.24 15.56 -17.19
C PRO A 108 -1.32 15.56 -16.09
N ARG A 109 -2.15 14.53 -16.06
CA ARG A 109 -3.15 14.30 -15.01
C ARG A 109 -2.51 14.00 -13.65
N ASN A 110 -1.52 13.11 -13.57
CA ASN A 110 -0.80 12.88 -12.31
C ASN A 110 0.05 14.08 -11.86
N ALA A 111 0.64 14.84 -12.79
CA ALA A 111 1.37 16.06 -12.46
C ALA A 111 0.43 17.10 -11.81
N HIS A 112 -0.78 17.23 -12.35
CA HIS A 112 -1.82 18.09 -11.78
C HIS A 112 -2.29 17.61 -10.39
N VAL A 113 -2.50 16.30 -10.22
CA VAL A 113 -2.79 15.68 -8.92
C VAL A 113 -1.67 15.98 -7.91
N LEU A 114 -0.40 15.76 -8.26
CA LEU A 114 0.74 16.02 -7.37
C LEU A 114 0.86 17.50 -7.00
N ALA A 115 0.59 18.41 -7.94
CA ALA A 115 0.56 19.85 -7.66
C ALA A 115 -0.54 20.22 -6.65
N HIS A 116 -1.75 19.66 -6.82
CA HIS A 116 -2.85 19.84 -5.86
C HIS A 116 -2.54 19.24 -4.48
N ALA A 117 -1.91 18.08 -4.45
CA ALA A 117 -1.50 17.41 -3.21
C ALA A 117 -0.43 18.23 -2.47
N LEU A 118 0.53 18.82 -3.20
CA LEU A 118 1.55 19.71 -2.65
C LEU A 118 0.94 20.98 -2.05
N GLU A 119 -0.03 21.59 -2.74
CA GLU A 119 -0.73 22.78 -2.24
C GLU A 119 -1.53 22.46 -0.98
N ARG A 120 -2.15 21.29 -0.94
CA ARG A 120 -2.87 20.81 0.25
C ARG A 120 -1.93 20.53 1.42
N MET A 121 -0.79 19.89 1.19
CA MET A 121 0.28 19.71 2.18
C MET A 121 0.70 21.05 2.79
N ARG A 122 0.95 22.07 1.95
CA ARG A 122 1.34 23.42 2.39
C ARG A 122 0.26 24.10 3.24
N ARG A 123 -1.01 24.01 2.82
CA ARG A 123 -2.15 24.57 3.59
C ARG A 123 -2.30 23.94 4.97
N HIS A 124 -1.97 22.66 5.10
CA HIS A 124 -1.96 21.95 6.39
C HIS A 124 -0.61 22.03 7.11
N LEU A 125 0.33 22.86 6.64
CA LEU A 125 1.65 23.09 7.25
C LEU A 125 2.46 21.79 7.46
N ARG A 126 2.29 20.82 6.56
CA ARG A 126 3.04 19.56 6.60
C ARG A 126 4.35 19.66 5.81
N SER A 127 5.32 18.85 6.23
CA SER A 127 6.60 18.71 5.51
C SER A 127 6.55 17.65 4.42
N THR A 128 5.54 16.76 4.43
CA THR A 128 5.39 15.70 3.43
C THR A 128 3.95 15.56 2.93
N ILE A 129 3.81 15.16 1.67
CA ILE A 129 2.54 14.81 1.02
C ILE A 129 2.11 13.43 1.53
N THR A 130 0.92 13.36 2.12
CA THR A 130 0.32 12.12 2.63
C THR A 130 -0.58 11.45 1.59
N LEU A 131 -1.01 10.21 1.87
CA LEU A 131 -1.98 9.54 1.01
C LEU A 131 -3.32 10.28 1.03
N GLY A 132 -3.67 10.88 2.17
CA GLY A 132 -4.83 11.77 2.29
C GLY A 132 -4.74 13.00 1.37
N ASP A 133 -3.56 13.63 1.25
CA ASP A 133 -3.35 14.72 0.29
C ASP A 133 -3.53 14.26 -1.15
N LEU A 134 -2.97 13.09 -1.46
CA LEU A 134 -3.02 12.51 -2.79
C LEU A 134 -4.47 12.16 -3.19
N LEU A 135 -5.23 11.51 -2.32
CA LEU A 135 -6.63 11.15 -2.56
C LEU A 135 -7.52 12.39 -2.65
N ALA A 136 -7.27 13.42 -1.82
CA ALA A 136 -7.98 14.70 -1.91
C ALA A 136 -7.72 15.39 -3.25
N ALA A 137 -6.47 15.35 -3.72
CA ALA A 137 -6.10 15.88 -5.01
C ALA A 137 -6.80 15.10 -6.14
N ILE A 138 -6.77 13.76 -6.13
CA ILE A 138 -7.48 12.93 -7.12
C ILE A 138 -8.98 13.27 -7.13
N ALA A 139 -9.62 13.38 -5.97
CA ALA A 139 -11.03 13.76 -5.84
C ALA A 139 -11.34 15.18 -6.36
N SER A 140 -10.33 16.04 -6.47
CA SER A 140 -10.46 17.42 -6.98
C SER A 140 -10.14 17.54 -8.47
N THR A 141 -9.72 16.44 -9.12
CA THR A 141 -9.43 16.41 -10.56
C THR A 141 -10.60 15.87 -11.37
N GLU A 142 -10.48 15.85 -12.70
CA GLU A 142 -11.46 15.22 -13.58
C GLU A 142 -11.13 13.74 -13.84
N GLY A 143 -12.17 12.94 -14.10
CA GLY A 143 -12.06 11.55 -14.53
C GLY A 143 -12.73 10.55 -13.59
N GLU A 144 -12.54 9.27 -13.88
CA GLU A 144 -13.28 8.20 -13.18
C GLU A 144 -12.86 8.09 -11.71
N ALA A 145 -11.56 8.19 -11.43
CA ALA A 145 -11.04 8.16 -10.07
C ALA A 145 -11.68 9.25 -9.18
N SER A 146 -11.85 10.45 -9.73
CA SER A 146 -12.52 11.55 -9.04
C SER A 146 -13.99 11.27 -8.78
N ARG A 147 -14.73 10.78 -9.79
CA ARG A 147 -16.14 10.41 -9.66
C ARG A 147 -16.38 9.36 -8.59
N LEU A 148 -15.49 8.38 -8.48
CA LEU A 148 -15.56 7.32 -7.48
C LEU A 148 -15.25 7.82 -6.06
N LEU A 149 -14.39 8.84 -5.93
CA LEU A 149 -14.04 9.44 -4.64
C LEU A 149 -15.06 10.50 -4.17
N ALA A 150 -15.75 11.18 -5.08
CA ALA A 150 -16.65 12.30 -4.76
C ALA A 150 -17.70 11.97 -3.67
N PRO A 151 -18.31 10.77 -3.65
CA PRO A 151 -19.33 10.43 -2.64
C PRO A 151 -18.76 10.03 -1.29
N LEU A 152 -17.46 9.78 -1.18
CA LEU A 152 -16.86 9.23 0.04
C LEU A 152 -16.73 10.25 1.18
N SER A 153 -17.07 11.54 0.95
CA SER A 153 -16.95 12.65 1.92
C SER A 153 -15.77 12.45 2.85
N LEU A 154 -14.59 12.38 2.25
CA LEU A 154 -13.37 12.01 2.94
C LEU A 154 -12.93 13.17 3.82
N ASP A 155 -12.87 12.94 5.13
CA ASP A 155 -12.09 13.81 6.02
C ASP A 155 -10.61 13.47 5.80
N PHE A 156 -10.02 14.15 4.82
CA PHE A 156 -8.62 13.97 4.45
C PHE A 156 -7.63 14.45 5.51
N ALA A 157 -8.09 15.07 6.62
CA ALA A 157 -7.29 15.31 7.82
C ALA A 157 -7.24 14.07 8.73
N ALA A 158 -8.21 13.14 8.65
CA ALA A 158 -8.20 11.89 9.41
C ALA A 158 -7.19 10.86 8.85
N PHE A 159 -6.79 11.00 7.59
CA PHE A 159 -5.69 10.23 6.97
C PHE A 159 -4.31 10.58 7.54
N ASP A 160 -4.22 11.64 8.33
CA ASP A 160 -2.96 12.25 8.78
C ASP A 160 -2.37 11.62 10.05
N SER A 161 -2.89 10.48 10.48
CA SER A 161 -2.47 9.87 11.73
C SER A 161 -2.02 8.43 11.53
N LYS A 162 -0.93 8.10 12.21
CA LYS A 162 -0.58 6.73 12.61
C LYS A 162 -1.84 6.03 13.17
N LEU A 163 -2.64 5.39 12.33
CA LEU A 163 -3.72 4.51 12.78
C LEU A 163 -3.23 3.06 12.68
N VAL A 164 -2.46 2.74 13.71
CA VAL A 164 -2.73 1.58 14.56
C VAL A 164 -4.25 1.49 14.83
N GLU A 165 -4.98 0.68 14.04
CA GLU A 165 -6.00 -0.33 14.43
C GLU A 165 -7.17 -0.51 13.41
N PRO A 166 -7.68 -1.74 13.21
CA PRO A 166 -8.81 -2.08 12.32
C PRO A 166 -10.18 -1.61 12.84
N LEU A 167 -11.12 -1.35 11.92
CA LEU A 167 -12.55 -1.29 12.24
C LEU A 167 -12.95 -2.71 12.64
N ALA A 168 -13.46 -2.89 13.85
CA ALA A 168 -14.23 -4.07 14.21
C ALA A 168 -15.73 -3.76 14.04
N PRO A 169 -16.56 -4.73 13.57
CA PRO A 169 -17.99 -4.65 13.75
C PRO A 169 -18.32 -4.85 15.23
N ALA A 170 -19.39 -4.18 15.68
CA ALA A 170 -19.89 -4.33 17.04
C ALA A 170 -20.46 -5.76 17.26
N ALA A 171 -19.89 -6.52 18.19
CA ALA A 171 -20.62 -7.33 19.16
C ALA A 171 -19.71 -8.01 20.21
N ALA A 172 -20.08 -7.77 21.47
CA ALA A 172 -19.95 -8.61 22.67
C ALA A 172 -18.56 -8.95 23.28
N ALA A 173 -18.31 -8.31 24.43
CA ALA A 173 -17.70 -8.81 25.66
C ALA A 173 -16.31 -9.48 25.62
N ASP A 174 -15.32 -8.70 26.09
CA ASP A 174 -14.08 -9.11 26.78
C ASP A 174 -12.89 -9.69 25.97
N ASP A 175 -12.66 -9.22 24.74
CA ASP A 175 -11.45 -9.62 23.99
C ASP A 175 -10.49 -8.44 23.78
N ALA A 176 -9.52 -8.31 24.68
CA ALA A 176 -8.43 -7.34 24.55
C ALA A 176 -7.61 -7.67 23.29
N ARG A 177 -7.78 -6.85 22.25
CA ARG A 177 -7.00 -6.96 21.00
C ARG A 177 -5.51 -6.84 21.27
N VAL A 178 -4.70 -7.58 20.53
CA VAL A 178 -3.25 -7.61 20.67
C VAL A 178 -2.56 -7.44 19.32
N SER A 179 -1.47 -6.68 19.31
CA SER A 179 -0.63 -6.47 18.14
C SER A 179 0.40 -7.60 18.03
N VAL A 180 0.48 -8.26 16.86
CA VAL A 180 1.52 -9.26 16.56
C VAL A 180 2.63 -8.62 15.74
N TRP A 181 3.84 -8.79 16.21
CA TRP A 181 5.05 -8.25 15.61
C TRP A 181 5.97 -9.39 15.18
N VAL A 182 6.62 -9.23 14.04
CA VAL A 182 7.71 -10.09 13.57
C VAL A 182 9.03 -9.36 13.86
N LEU A 183 10.03 -10.13 14.28
CA LEU A 183 11.36 -9.63 14.60
C LEU A 183 12.36 -10.09 13.55
N ASP A 184 13.29 -9.21 13.21
CA ASP A 184 14.37 -9.54 12.30
C ASP A 184 15.36 -10.52 12.95
N ASP A 185 16.02 -11.28 12.09
CA ASP A 185 17.15 -12.13 12.46
C ASP A 185 18.16 -12.21 11.31
N THR A 186 19.39 -12.59 11.63
CA THR A 186 20.51 -12.51 10.69
C THR A 186 20.61 -13.71 9.73
N THR A 187 19.70 -14.67 9.82
CA THR A 187 19.86 -16.00 9.18
C THR A 187 18.67 -16.43 8.33
N SER A 188 17.47 -15.91 8.61
CA SER A 188 16.26 -16.23 7.87
C SER A 188 16.32 -15.66 6.46
N ARG A 189 16.03 -16.50 5.47
CA ARG A 189 15.93 -16.06 4.07
C ARG A 189 14.63 -15.31 3.86
N MET A 190 14.69 -14.19 3.14
CA MET A 190 13.53 -13.35 2.83
C MET A 190 12.37 -14.16 2.22
N ASP A 191 12.65 -15.09 1.30
CA ASP A 191 11.63 -15.96 0.68
C ASP A 191 10.92 -16.88 1.68
N ASP A 192 11.62 -17.34 2.73
CA ASP A 192 11.01 -18.16 3.76
C ASP A 192 10.14 -17.31 4.69
N VAL A 193 10.62 -16.12 5.07
CA VAL A 193 9.84 -15.14 5.86
C VAL A 193 8.55 -14.76 5.14
N MET A 194 8.64 -14.46 3.84
CA MET A 194 7.50 -14.20 2.96
C MET A 194 6.44 -15.30 3.04
N ARG A 195 6.85 -16.54 2.81
CA ARG A 195 5.94 -17.69 2.82
C ARG A 195 5.33 -17.94 4.20
N ILE A 196 6.08 -17.69 5.28
CA ILE A 196 5.58 -17.81 6.65
C ILE A 196 4.52 -16.73 6.93
N LEU A 197 4.74 -15.51 6.47
CA LEU A 197 3.78 -14.42 6.60
C LEU A 197 2.51 -14.71 5.79
N GLU A 198 2.64 -15.09 4.52
CA GLU A 198 1.50 -15.43 3.67
C GLU A 198 0.69 -16.61 4.21
N GLN A 199 1.34 -17.69 4.63
CA GLN A 199 0.65 -18.93 5.03
C GLN A 199 0.20 -18.89 6.50
N GLY A 200 1.03 -18.34 7.39
CA GLY A 200 0.75 -18.25 8.82
C GLY A 200 -0.30 -17.19 9.16
N PHE A 201 -0.20 -16.03 8.52
CA PHE A 201 -1.09 -14.90 8.77
C PHE A 201 -2.17 -14.70 7.69
N ARG A 202 -2.12 -15.49 6.60
CA ARG A 202 -3.09 -15.40 5.48
C ARG A 202 -3.18 -14.00 4.89
N ILE A 203 -2.06 -13.27 4.92
CA ILE A 203 -1.96 -11.93 4.32
C ILE A 203 -1.50 -12.05 2.86
N PRO A 204 -1.95 -11.16 1.96
CA PRO A 204 -1.53 -11.19 0.56
C PRO A 204 -0.02 -11.03 0.40
N VAL A 205 0.55 -11.62 -0.66
CA VAL A 205 1.99 -11.58 -0.99
C VAL A 205 2.58 -10.17 -0.91
N ARG A 206 1.85 -9.14 -1.39
CA ARG A 206 2.31 -7.75 -1.36
C ARG A 206 2.47 -7.22 0.08
N ARG A 207 1.54 -7.59 0.97
CA ARG A 207 1.59 -7.21 2.39
C ARG A 207 2.67 -7.99 3.14
N ALA A 208 2.81 -9.27 2.86
CA ALA A 208 3.91 -10.08 3.39
C ALA A 208 5.27 -9.49 3.01
N TRP A 209 5.42 -9.02 1.77
CA TRP A 209 6.64 -8.37 1.30
C TRP A 209 6.94 -7.08 2.03
N HIS A 210 5.92 -6.25 2.22
CA HIS A 210 6.08 -5.02 2.98
C HIS A 210 6.51 -5.30 4.43
N VAL A 211 5.78 -6.17 5.14
CA VAL A 211 6.12 -6.54 6.52
C VAL A 211 7.55 -7.09 6.60
N MET A 212 7.91 -8.01 5.71
CA MET A 212 9.25 -8.61 5.66
C MET A 212 10.35 -7.55 5.41
N MET A 213 10.15 -6.63 4.47
CA MET A 213 11.11 -5.57 4.18
C MET A 213 11.23 -4.53 5.29
N THR A 214 10.12 -4.19 5.94
CA THR A 214 10.14 -3.31 7.11
C THR A 214 10.88 -3.99 8.25
N THR A 215 10.60 -5.28 8.53
CA THR A 215 11.33 -6.04 9.55
C THR A 215 12.82 -6.06 9.28
N HIS A 216 13.23 -6.37 8.06
CA HIS A 216 14.65 -6.45 7.68
C HIS A 216 15.42 -5.13 7.90
N HIS A 217 14.77 -3.99 7.74
CA HIS A 217 15.43 -2.69 7.88
C HIS A 217 15.27 -2.04 9.26
N GLU A 218 14.10 -2.22 9.89
CA GLU A 218 13.74 -1.58 11.16
C GLU A 218 13.92 -2.51 12.36
N GLY A 219 14.31 -3.76 12.13
CA GLY A 219 14.50 -4.79 13.16
C GLY A 219 13.20 -5.45 13.61
N GLN A 220 12.04 -4.86 13.32
CA GLN A 220 10.73 -5.43 13.59
C GLN A 220 9.65 -4.78 12.73
N ALA A 221 8.55 -5.48 12.50
CA ALA A 221 7.35 -4.89 11.90
C ALA A 221 6.08 -5.51 12.48
N ARG A 222 5.01 -4.71 12.54
CA ARG A 222 3.70 -5.23 12.94
C ARG A 222 3.07 -5.98 11.77
N VAL A 223 2.75 -7.25 12.00
CA VAL A 223 2.04 -8.09 11.03
C VAL A 223 0.56 -7.68 10.98
N GLY A 224 -0.07 -7.53 12.15
CA GLY A 224 -1.46 -7.08 12.31
C GLY A 224 -1.89 -7.04 13.77
N THR A 225 -3.12 -6.56 14.01
CA THR A 225 -3.77 -6.65 15.32
C THR A 225 -4.96 -7.59 15.24
N TYR A 226 -5.03 -8.55 16.15
CA TYR A 226 -6.07 -9.56 16.22
C TYR A 226 -6.65 -9.63 17.64
N PRO A 227 -7.87 -10.15 17.82
CA PRO A 227 -8.31 -10.71 19.10
C PRO A 227 -7.29 -11.74 19.61
N ARG A 228 -7.18 -11.92 20.94
CA ARG A 228 -6.07 -12.71 21.50
C ARG A 228 -6.06 -14.16 21.00
N ALA A 229 -7.23 -14.82 20.97
CA ALA A 229 -7.35 -16.19 20.48
C ALA A 229 -6.95 -16.33 19.00
N GLU A 230 -7.29 -15.34 18.17
CA GLU A 230 -6.93 -15.33 16.75
C GLU A 230 -5.42 -15.10 16.56
N ALA A 231 -4.83 -14.18 17.33
CA ALA A 231 -3.37 -13.95 17.34
C ALA A 231 -2.61 -15.23 17.67
N GLU A 232 -3.04 -15.97 18.70
CA GLU A 232 -2.44 -17.24 19.10
C GLU A 232 -2.54 -18.30 18.00
N ALA A 233 -3.69 -18.41 17.32
CA ALA A 233 -3.87 -19.32 16.20
C ALA A 233 -2.97 -18.98 15.00
N HIS A 234 -2.81 -17.70 14.68
CA HIS A 234 -1.87 -17.25 13.65
C HIS A 234 -0.42 -17.54 14.01
N LEU A 235 -0.03 -17.26 15.25
CA LEU A 235 1.31 -17.54 15.74
C LEU A 235 1.64 -19.04 15.70
N ALA A 236 0.70 -19.90 16.08
CA ALA A 236 0.86 -21.34 16.00
C ALA A 236 1.10 -21.81 14.55
N ARG A 237 0.30 -21.30 13.59
CA ARG A 237 0.51 -21.59 12.15
C ARG A 237 1.85 -21.07 11.66
N ALA A 238 2.18 -19.81 11.94
CA ALA A 238 3.43 -19.20 11.52
C ALA A 238 4.65 -19.95 12.08
N LYS A 239 4.59 -20.36 13.36
CA LYS A 239 5.60 -21.21 13.99
C LYS A 239 5.75 -22.55 13.29
N SER A 240 4.65 -23.24 13.00
CA SER A 240 4.68 -24.50 12.25
C SER A 240 5.35 -24.35 10.88
N HIS A 241 5.05 -23.26 10.14
CA HIS A 241 5.71 -22.96 8.87
C HIS A 241 7.19 -22.61 9.03
N ALA A 242 7.57 -21.91 10.11
CA ALA A 242 8.96 -21.59 10.41
C ALA A 242 9.78 -22.86 10.74
N ASP A 243 9.22 -23.74 11.57
CA ASP A 243 9.83 -25.02 11.95
C ASP A 243 10.02 -25.92 10.72
N ALA A 244 9.00 -26.04 9.87
CA ALA A 244 9.08 -26.80 8.62
C ALA A 244 10.17 -26.30 7.66
N ARG A 245 10.48 -24.99 7.72
CA ARG A 245 11.51 -24.33 6.92
C ARG A 245 12.86 -24.23 7.63
N LYS A 246 12.95 -24.68 8.89
CA LYS A 246 14.15 -24.58 9.74
C LYS A 246 14.68 -23.16 9.87
N THR A 247 13.78 -22.17 9.98
CA THR A 247 14.13 -20.77 10.20
C THR A 247 13.92 -20.37 11.65
N PRO A 248 14.81 -19.55 12.23
CA PRO A 248 14.68 -19.06 13.60
C PRO A 248 13.77 -17.82 13.71
N LEU A 249 12.94 -17.52 12.71
CA LEU A 249 12.08 -16.34 12.69
C LEU A 249 11.19 -16.26 13.95
N ARG A 250 11.18 -15.09 14.60
CA ARG A 250 10.46 -14.88 15.86
C ARG A 250 9.32 -13.91 15.70
N PHE A 251 8.28 -14.14 16.50
CA PHE A 251 7.14 -13.26 16.63
C PHE A 251 6.91 -12.95 18.12
N HIS A 252 6.40 -11.76 18.42
CA HIS A 252 5.94 -11.43 19.75
C HIS A 252 4.57 -10.74 19.73
N VAL A 253 3.89 -10.82 20.86
CA VAL A 253 2.60 -10.17 21.09
C VAL A 253 2.82 -8.94 21.97
N GLY A 254 2.32 -7.80 21.54
CA GLY A 254 2.30 -6.55 22.29
C GLY A 254 0.87 -6.09 22.56
N LYS A 255 0.73 -5.05 23.39
CA LYS A 255 -0.54 -4.32 23.47
C LYS A 255 -0.87 -3.75 22.08
N ALA A 256 -2.17 -3.77 21.74
CA ALA A 256 -2.71 -3.18 20.52
C ALA A 256 -2.13 -1.78 20.27
#